data_AF-A0A521S189-F1
#
_entry.id   AF-A0A521S189-F1
#
_cell.length_a   1.000
_cell.length_b   1.000
_cell.length_c   1.000
_cell.angle_alpha   90.00
_cell.angle_beta   90.00
_cell.angle_gamma   90.00
#
_symmetry.space_group_name_H-M   'P 1'
#
loop_
_entity.id
_entity.type
_entity.pdbx_description
1 polymer ?
#
loop_
_entity_poly.entity_id
_entity_poly.type
_entity_poly.pdbx_seq_one_letter_code
_entity_poly.pdbx_strand_id
1 'polypeptide(L)'
;MSVSAPGPIPPSGREPSLRRLPVLTGEASSTESEPAGDCCEACAAARAAAHADVPATPAPVASSPPAVASASPATSPSQASREAASREAASPPFRRALPILDGAARPGVGIARSTDRRIAFAGLAVSAVYLALAAASLVLPPAIRLGTWLPAHLALAGAAATAIASILPFFTAALAVAPPAKPAIRISAIALVAGGALAVMTAWGHAAGEAVPAAIAGGSFLAGIGLVGVAAFGPLRGALGPRRPLVERAYAVALFNVAVGATIATFLLGGNDAVAGAWSSLKPAHAWLNLLGFAGLVVVASLLHLAPTVAGTRMRPRRSGQLAVVGLALGAPLVAAGYAFRLDLVAQAGAAAVLAGGHGVMLHAIGVARDGAPGRWTTDPGWHRLTSGSLVAGQLWLATGLIMAAARVLGGGAAPASWSLAPLLGPLVIGGIVQILLGAMTHLLPAIGPGDQVRHAAQRGLLGRAARARLAALNAGAGLVLLGSWPPAAGIVGAAAGGLVGLGLALAAGGLGVSLGLLGVAASLSPARRPAAA
;
A
#
# COMPACT_ATOMS: atom_id res chain seq x y z
N MET A 1 3.25 59.03 -70.70
CA MET A 1 2.66 58.13 -69.68
C MET A 1 3.53 56.89 -69.63
N SER A 2 4.47 56.83 -68.69
CA SER A 2 5.41 55.72 -68.54
C SER A 2 5.90 55.63 -67.09
N VAL A 3 5.82 54.40 -66.59
CA VAL A 3 6.50 53.69 -65.48
C VAL A 3 7.50 54.48 -64.61
N SER A 4 7.38 54.32 -63.28
CA SER A 4 8.51 54.38 -62.35
C SER A 4 8.30 53.40 -61.18
N ALA A 5 9.39 52.70 -60.85
CA ALA A 5 9.49 51.58 -59.92
C ALA A 5 9.39 51.98 -58.43
N PRO A 6 9.05 51.04 -57.53
CA PRO A 6 9.07 51.29 -56.09
C PRO A 6 10.48 51.10 -55.49
N GLY A 7 10.85 52.01 -54.60
CA GLY A 7 12.10 52.02 -53.83
C GLY A 7 12.13 51.05 -52.63
N PRO A 8 13.24 51.03 -51.87
CA PRO A 8 13.57 49.94 -50.94
C PRO A 8 12.85 50.03 -49.59
N ILE A 9 12.63 48.86 -49.01
CA ILE A 9 11.99 48.59 -47.71
C ILE A 9 13.00 48.88 -46.56
N PRO A 10 12.60 49.60 -45.49
CA PRO A 10 13.42 49.74 -44.27
C PRO A 10 13.27 48.51 -43.35
N PRO A 11 14.32 48.14 -42.57
CA PRO A 11 14.27 46.98 -41.68
C PRO A 11 13.34 47.22 -40.47
N SER A 12 12.43 46.28 -40.28
CA SER A 12 11.46 46.26 -39.17
C SER A 12 12.15 45.94 -37.85
N GLY A 13 11.82 46.73 -36.83
CA GLY A 13 12.37 46.62 -35.49
C GLY A 13 11.80 45.49 -34.63
N ARG A 14 12.59 45.20 -33.58
CA ARG A 14 12.23 44.75 -32.23
C ARG A 14 11.47 43.43 -32.07
N GLU A 15 12.23 42.39 -31.77
CA GLU A 15 11.79 41.24 -30.99
C GLU A 15 11.42 41.64 -29.54
N PRO A 16 10.39 41.03 -28.93
CA PRO A 16 10.04 41.25 -27.54
C PRO A 16 11.02 40.54 -26.60
N SER A 17 11.60 41.32 -25.69
CA SER A 17 12.48 40.88 -24.61
C SER A 17 11.77 39.90 -23.68
N LEU A 18 12.12 38.62 -23.76
CA LEU A 18 11.83 37.61 -22.75
C LEU A 18 12.58 37.96 -21.46
N ARG A 19 11.85 38.39 -20.42
CA ARG A 19 12.35 38.46 -19.05
C ARG A 19 12.72 37.05 -18.58
N ARG A 20 14.02 36.77 -18.51
CA ARG A 20 14.55 35.61 -17.78
C ARG A 20 14.40 35.87 -16.28
N LEU A 21 13.68 35.00 -15.59
CA LEU A 21 13.73 34.89 -14.14
C LEU A 21 15.08 34.30 -13.71
N PRO A 22 15.61 34.68 -12.53
CA PRO A 22 16.95 34.31 -12.10
C PRO A 22 17.04 32.81 -11.82
N VAL A 23 17.99 32.17 -12.52
CA VAL A 23 18.49 30.85 -12.18
C VAL A 23 19.25 30.97 -10.86
N LEU A 24 18.74 30.34 -9.80
CA LEU A 24 19.49 30.15 -8.56
C LEU A 24 20.55 29.06 -8.78
N THR A 25 21.67 29.43 -9.41
CA THR A 25 22.92 28.67 -9.29
C THR A 25 23.60 29.06 -7.99
N GLY A 26 23.46 28.21 -6.97
CA GLY A 26 24.30 28.24 -5.77
C GLY A 26 25.41 27.21 -5.88
N GLU A 27 26.44 27.51 -6.66
CA GLU A 27 27.78 26.97 -6.42
C GLU A 27 28.52 27.97 -5.53
N ALA A 28 28.72 27.59 -4.27
CA ALA A 28 29.69 28.23 -3.39
C ALA A 28 30.37 27.11 -2.60
N SER A 29 31.57 26.78 -3.05
CA SER A 29 32.62 26.16 -2.27
C SER A 29 32.80 26.91 -0.94
N SER A 30 32.58 26.22 0.17
CA SER A 30 33.10 26.59 1.48
C SER A 30 33.78 25.37 2.07
N THR A 31 35.11 25.37 1.96
CA THR A 31 36.00 24.58 2.80
C THR A 31 36.00 25.21 4.19
N GLU A 32 35.24 24.63 5.12
CA GLU A 32 35.42 24.88 6.55
C GLU A 32 36.04 23.65 7.19
N SER A 33 37.30 23.81 7.58
CA SER A 33 38.01 22.99 8.54
C SER A 33 37.41 23.17 9.93
N GLU A 34 36.79 22.14 10.49
CA GLU A 34 36.45 22.09 11.91
C GLU A 34 37.72 21.79 12.76
N PRO A 35 37.91 22.49 13.89
CA PRO A 35 38.93 22.14 14.85
C PRO A 35 38.47 20.96 15.72
N ALA A 36 39.40 20.02 15.95
CA ALA A 36 39.29 19.00 16.98
C ALA A 36 39.12 19.67 18.36
N GLY A 37 38.04 19.31 19.06
CA GLY A 37 37.74 19.76 20.41
C GLY A 37 37.21 18.60 21.24
N ASP A 38 37.95 18.29 22.30
CA ASP A 38 37.74 17.22 23.26
C ASP A 38 36.34 17.20 23.88
N CYS A 39 35.70 16.02 23.84
CA CYS A 39 34.61 15.65 24.74
C CYS A 39 34.73 14.17 25.07
N CYS A 40 35.86 13.81 25.70
CA CYS A 40 36.15 12.46 26.18
C CYS A 40 36.38 12.50 27.70
N GLU A 41 35.37 12.88 28.49
CA GLU A 41 35.43 12.67 29.96
C GLU A 41 34.07 12.60 30.68
N ALA A 42 32.95 13.02 30.05
CA ALA A 42 31.64 13.01 30.70
C ALA A 42 30.82 11.70 30.53
N CYS A 43 31.24 10.75 29.68
CA CYS A 43 30.53 9.48 29.46
C CYS A 43 31.04 8.29 30.28
N ALA A 44 32.14 8.45 31.03
CA ALA A 44 32.73 7.36 31.82
C ALA A 44 32.05 7.14 33.20
N ALA A 45 31.32 8.13 33.72
CA ALA A 45 30.74 8.07 35.06
C ALA A 45 29.36 7.36 35.14
N ALA A 46 28.69 7.09 34.02
CA ALA A 46 27.34 6.52 34.02
C ALA A 46 27.28 4.98 33.86
N ARG A 47 28.43 4.30 33.66
CA ARG A 47 28.49 2.83 33.48
C ARG A 47 28.87 2.02 34.73
N ALA A 48 29.13 2.67 35.86
CA ALA A 48 29.63 2.00 37.07
C ALA A 48 28.58 1.71 38.17
N ALA A 49 27.28 1.95 37.95
CA ALA A 49 26.26 1.87 39.00
C ALA A 49 25.10 0.88 38.77
N ALA A 50 25.33 -0.24 38.07
CA ALA A 50 24.30 -1.27 37.90
C ALA A 50 24.84 -2.70 37.88
N HIS A 51 25.66 -3.04 38.88
CA HIS A 51 25.96 -4.43 39.23
C HIS A 51 26.02 -4.56 40.76
N ALA A 52 24.87 -4.86 41.37
CA ALA A 52 24.81 -5.49 42.69
C ALA A 52 23.43 -6.16 42.87
N ASP A 53 23.48 -7.39 43.39
CA ASP A 53 22.42 -8.15 44.06
C ASP A 53 21.27 -8.75 43.26
N VAL A 54 21.49 -9.99 42.81
CA VAL A 54 20.43 -11.00 42.67
C VAL A 54 20.86 -12.26 43.44
N PRO A 55 20.11 -12.71 44.47
CA PRO A 55 20.45 -13.91 45.22
C PRO A 55 20.11 -15.19 44.43
N ALA A 56 20.97 -16.19 44.62
CA ALA A 56 20.96 -17.48 43.97
C ALA A 56 19.70 -18.32 44.27
N THR A 57 19.09 -18.86 43.21
CA THR A 57 18.10 -19.95 43.28
C THR A 57 18.80 -21.32 43.17
N PRO A 58 18.41 -22.33 43.98
CA PRO A 58 19.04 -23.64 43.97
C PRO A 58 18.62 -24.53 42.80
N ALA A 59 19.51 -25.48 42.50
CA ALA A 59 19.50 -26.45 41.40
C ALA A 59 18.27 -27.39 41.35
N PRO A 60 17.97 -27.98 40.17
CA PRO A 60 16.90 -28.97 40.04
C PRO A 60 17.35 -30.35 40.55
N VAL A 61 16.56 -30.91 41.46
CA VAL A 61 16.65 -32.31 41.88
C VAL A 61 16.07 -33.21 40.79
N ALA A 62 16.87 -34.18 40.36
CA ALA A 62 16.48 -35.27 39.49
C ALA A 62 15.52 -36.23 40.21
N SER A 63 14.43 -36.59 39.55
CA SER A 63 13.63 -37.77 39.93
C SER A 63 13.22 -38.52 38.68
N SER A 64 13.94 -39.61 38.41
CA SER A 64 13.58 -40.67 37.47
C SER A 64 12.30 -41.39 37.94
N PRO A 65 11.34 -41.69 37.06
CA PRO A 65 10.35 -42.72 37.32
C PRO A 65 10.88 -44.13 36.93
N PRO A 66 10.42 -45.20 37.61
CA PRO A 66 10.91 -46.55 37.39
C PRO A 66 10.35 -47.16 36.09
N ALA A 67 11.18 -47.99 35.47
CA ALA A 67 10.79 -48.89 34.39
C ALA A 67 9.80 -49.93 34.91
N VAL A 68 8.58 -49.92 34.38
CA VAL A 68 7.63 -51.02 34.52
C VAL A 68 7.60 -51.79 33.20
N ALA A 69 8.23 -52.95 33.21
CA ALA A 69 8.13 -53.95 32.17
C ALA A 69 6.65 -54.39 32.03
N SER A 70 6.06 -54.14 30.87
CA SER A 70 4.75 -54.65 30.50
C SER A 70 4.94 -55.63 29.35
N ALA A 71 4.77 -56.92 29.65
CA ALA A 71 4.80 -57.99 28.66
C ALA A 71 3.68 -57.80 27.63
N SER A 72 4.02 -57.84 26.34
CA SER A 72 3.06 -57.94 25.25
C SER A 72 2.40 -59.32 25.25
N PRO A 73 1.06 -59.45 25.30
CA PRO A 73 0.41 -60.69 24.92
C PRO A 73 0.42 -60.79 23.39
N ALA A 74 0.91 -61.93 22.89
CA ALA A 74 0.84 -62.28 21.48
C ALA A 74 -0.62 -62.32 21.02
N THR A 75 -1.01 -61.35 20.18
CA THR A 75 -2.30 -61.35 19.50
C THR A 75 -2.31 -62.47 18.45
N SER A 76 -3.16 -63.46 18.68
CA SER A 76 -3.38 -64.57 17.74
C SER A 76 -3.93 -64.05 16.41
N PRO A 77 -3.59 -64.66 15.26
CA PRO A 77 -3.93 -64.14 13.91
C PRO A 77 -5.44 -64.01 13.63
N SER A 78 -6.32 -64.54 14.48
CA SER A 78 -7.78 -64.55 14.28
C SER A 78 -8.52 -63.34 14.88
N GLN A 79 -7.86 -62.46 15.63
CA GLN A 79 -8.44 -61.21 16.16
C GLN A 79 -8.20 -60.01 15.24
N ALA A 80 -7.02 -59.91 14.60
CA ALA A 80 -6.70 -58.82 13.67
C ALA A 80 -7.63 -58.81 12.42
N SER A 81 -8.04 -60.00 11.95
CA SER A 81 -8.99 -60.13 10.84
C SER A 81 -10.43 -59.76 11.23
N ARG A 82 -10.80 -59.92 12.51
CA ARG A 82 -12.13 -59.52 13.02
C ARG A 82 -12.22 -58.03 13.33
N GLU A 83 -11.13 -57.41 13.79
CA GLU A 83 -11.09 -55.94 13.97
C GLU A 83 -11.12 -55.19 12.63
N ALA A 84 -10.44 -55.71 11.59
CA ALA A 84 -10.49 -55.14 10.23
C ALA A 84 -11.91 -55.19 9.65
N ALA A 85 -12.63 -56.30 9.83
CA ALA A 85 -14.03 -56.44 9.38
C ALA A 85 -15.01 -55.58 10.19
N SER A 86 -14.74 -55.31 11.48
CA SER A 86 -15.59 -54.42 12.30
C SER A 86 -15.31 -52.92 12.09
N ARG A 87 -14.12 -52.52 11.63
CA ARG A 87 -13.80 -51.11 11.33
C ARG A 87 -14.28 -50.67 9.95
N GLU A 88 -14.56 -51.60 9.06
CA GLU A 88 -15.18 -51.30 7.75
C GLU A 88 -16.69 -51.02 7.86
N ALA A 89 -17.33 -51.39 8.97
CA ALA A 89 -18.76 -51.22 9.21
C ALA A 89 -19.17 -49.90 9.92
N ALA A 90 -18.22 -49.02 10.27
CA ALA A 90 -18.50 -47.78 10.99
C ALA A 90 -17.93 -46.55 10.27
N SER A 91 -18.27 -46.39 8.99
CA SER A 91 -18.25 -45.06 8.38
C SER A 91 -19.37 -44.23 9.04
N PRO A 92 -19.07 -43.09 9.70
CA PRO A 92 -20.12 -42.18 10.13
C PRO A 92 -20.93 -41.80 8.89
N PRO A 93 -22.27 -41.75 8.96
CA PRO A 93 -23.10 -41.44 7.79
C PRO A 93 -22.63 -40.08 7.25
N PHE A 94 -21.92 -40.16 6.14
CA PHE A 94 -21.50 -39.01 5.37
C PHE A 94 -22.75 -38.19 5.12
N ARG A 95 -22.73 -36.96 5.62
CA ARG A 95 -23.54 -35.80 5.22
C ARG A 95 -24.79 -36.21 4.47
N ARG A 96 -25.97 -36.15 5.13
CA ARG A 96 -27.23 -35.96 4.39
C ARG A 96 -26.94 -34.94 3.31
N ALA A 97 -26.97 -35.38 2.05
CA ALA A 97 -26.96 -34.48 0.92
C ALA A 97 -28.06 -33.47 1.24
N LEU A 98 -27.68 -32.19 1.37
CA LEU A 98 -28.68 -31.14 1.46
C LEU A 98 -29.62 -31.41 0.28
N PRO A 99 -30.94 -31.53 0.50
CA PRO A 99 -31.86 -31.77 -0.58
C PRO A 99 -31.59 -30.70 -1.63
N ILE A 100 -31.09 -31.14 -2.80
CA ILE A 100 -31.10 -30.30 -3.99
C ILE A 100 -32.58 -30.13 -4.24
N LEU A 101 -33.11 -28.98 -3.85
CA LEU A 101 -34.49 -28.63 -4.15
C LEU A 101 -34.54 -28.53 -5.68
N ASP A 102 -34.98 -29.61 -6.33
CA ASP A 102 -35.31 -29.65 -7.77
C ASP A 102 -36.53 -28.78 -8.13
N GLY A 103 -37.03 -28.00 -7.17
CA GLY A 103 -37.92 -26.90 -7.46
C GLY A 103 -37.15 -25.87 -8.28
N ALA A 104 -37.70 -25.52 -9.45
CA ALA A 104 -37.27 -24.38 -10.25
C ALA A 104 -37.10 -23.16 -9.34
N ALA A 105 -35.88 -22.99 -8.82
CA ALA A 105 -35.54 -21.89 -7.96
C ALA A 105 -35.70 -20.67 -8.85
N ARG A 106 -36.80 -19.92 -8.67
CA ARG A 106 -36.90 -18.57 -9.20
C ARG A 106 -35.59 -17.92 -8.77
N PRO A 107 -34.71 -17.51 -9.70
CA PRO A 107 -33.46 -16.90 -9.31
C PRO A 107 -33.84 -15.75 -8.40
N GLY A 108 -33.50 -15.87 -7.11
CA GLY A 108 -33.78 -14.81 -6.16
C GLY A 108 -33.24 -13.52 -6.76
N VAL A 109 -33.98 -12.41 -6.61
CA VAL A 109 -33.58 -11.10 -7.13
C VAL A 109 -32.33 -10.66 -6.35
N GLY A 110 -31.19 -11.27 -6.67
CA GLY A 110 -29.91 -11.02 -6.05
C GLY A 110 -29.40 -9.66 -6.48
N ILE A 111 -28.62 -9.01 -5.63
CA ILE A 111 -27.99 -7.74 -5.96
C ILE A 111 -27.07 -7.96 -7.17
N ALA A 112 -27.45 -7.41 -8.34
CA ALA A 112 -26.65 -7.48 -9.54
C ALA A 112 -25.36 -6.65 -9.37
N ARG A 113 -24.21 -7.31 -9.39
CA ARG A 113 -22.88 -6.69 -9.18
C ARG A 113 -21.96 -6.74 -10.41
N SER A 114 -22.44 -7.25 -11.55
CA SER A 114 -21.62 -7.45 -12.75
C SER A 114 -21.01 -6.14 -13.27
N THR A 115 -21.82 -5.08 -13.39
CA THR A 115 -21.35 -3.76 -13.84
C THR A 115 -20.34 -3.16 -12.88
N ASP A 116 -20.61 -3.20 -11.58
CA ASP A 116 -19.73 -2.63 -10.55
C ASP A 116 -18.37 -3.37 -10.48
N ARG A 117 -18.37 -4.70 -10.65
CA ARG A 117 -17.14 -5.47 -10.80
C ARG A 117 -16.32 -4.98 -12.00
N ARG A 118 -16.94 -4.85 -13.19
CA ARG A 118 -16.23 -4.37 -14.40
C ARG A 118 -15.62 -2.99 -14.20
N ILE A 119 -16.33 -2.07 -13.54
CA ILE A 119 -15.83 -0.72 -13.25
C ILE A 119 -14.64 -0.79 -12.28
N ALA A 120 -14.74 -1.57 -11.21
CA ALA A 120 -13.64 -1.78 -10.27
C ALA A 120 -12.39 -2.35 -10.97
N PHE A 121 -12.58 -3.30 -11.90
CA PHE A 121 -11.50 -3.85 -12.71
C PHE A 121 -10.84 -2.85 -13.65
N ALA A 122 -11.64 -2.07 -14.36
CA ALA A 122 -11.12 -1.04 -15.25
C ALA A 122 -10.24 -0.05 -14.48
N GLY A 123 -10.69 0.38 -13.29
CA GLY A 123 -9.89 1.27 -12.46
C GLY A 123 -8.64 0.61 -11.86
N LEU A 124 -8.67 -0.69 -11.52
CA LEU A 124 -7.45 -1.44 -11.16
C LEU A 124 -6.45 -1.53 -12.34
N ALA A 125 -6.93 -1.65 -13.57
CA ALA A 125 -6.05 -1.61 -14.74
C ALA A 125 -5.38 -0.23 -14.91
N VAL A 126 -6.13 0.87 -14.70
CA VAL A 126 -5.54 2.23 -14.68
C VAL A 126 -4.50 2.36 -13.57
N SER A 127 -4.76 1.81 -12.38
CA SER A 127 -3.80 1.76 -11.28
C SER A 127 -2.52 0.99 -11.64
N ALA A 128 -2.65 -0.15 -12.33
CA ALA A 128 -1.51 -0.91 -12.83
C ALA A 128 -0.67 -0.11 -13.84
N VAL A 129 -1.30 0.68 -14.72
CA VAL A 129 -0.58 1.59 -15.63
C VAL A 129 0.24 2.61 -14.85
N TYR A 130 -0.32 3.23 -13.81
CA TYR A 130 0.43 4.14 -12.96
C TYR A 130 1.62 3.49 -12.24
N LEU A 131 1.50 2.24 -11.79
CA LEU A 131 2.64 1.50 -11.24
C LEU A 131 3.72 1.24 -12.28
N ALA A 132 3.33 0.89 -13.51
CA ALA A 132 4.27 0.72 -14.61
C ALA A 132 4.98 2.05 -14.94
N LEU A 133 4.25 3.16 -14.96
CA LEU A 133 4.83 4.50 -15.15
C LEU A 133 5.75 4.89 -14.00
N ALA A 134 5.40 4.57 -12.75
CA ALA A 134 6.26 4.81 -11.59
C ALA A 134 7.60 4.07 -11.74
N ALA A 135 7.57 2.79 -12.11
CA ALA A 135 8.77 2.01 -12.36
C ALA A 135 9.57 2.54 -13.56
N ALA A 136 8.89 2.87 -14.66
CA ALA A 136 9.53 3.44 -15.85
C ALA A 136 10.17 4.81 -15.56
N SER A 137 9.57 5.63 -14.70
CA SER A 137 10.15 6.93 -14.34
C SER A 137 11.51 6.83 -13.65
N LEU A 138 11.88 5.65 -13.12
CA LEU A 138 13.20 5.43 -12.53
C LEU A 138 14.33 5.49 -13.55
N VAL A 139 14.05 5.21 -14.84
CA VAL A 139 15.05 5.31 -15.93
C VAL A 139 15.23 6.74 -16.44
N LEU A 140 14.38 7.68 -16.01
CA LEU A 140 14.50 9.07 -16.42
C LEU A 140 15.71 9.74 -15.76
N PRO A 141 16.38 10.67 -16.46
CA PRO A 141 17.41 11.51 -15.87
C PRO A 141 16.90 12.23 -14.61
N PRO A 142 17.74 12.43 -13.56
CA PRO A 142 17.32 13.04 -12.30
C PRO A 142 16.58 14.38 -12.44
N ALA A 143 16.97 15.20 -13.42
CA ALA A 143 16.34 16.49 -13.72
C ALA A 143 14.87 16.35 -14.11
N ILE A 144 14.52 15.35 -14.92
CA ILE A 144 13.14 15.09 -15.37
C ILE A 144 12.37 14.33 -14.29
N ARG A 145 13.05 13.44 -13.56
CA ARG A 145 12.46 12.61 -12.49
C ARG A 145 12.06 13.42 -11.25
N LEU A 146 12.58 14.64 -11.10
CA LEU A 146 12.37 15.48 -9.92
C LEU A 146 12.74 14.73 -8.62
N GLY A 147 13.87 14.03 -8.65
CA GLY A 147 14.34 13.20 -7.54
C GLY A 147 13.43 11.98 -7.30
N THR A 148 12.92 11.84 -6.07
CA THR A 148 11.97 10.78 -5.67
C THR A 148 10.51 11.20 -5.83
N TRP A 149 10.26 12.47 -6.16
CA TRP A 149 8.91 13.03 -6.18
C TRP A 149 8.02 12.37 -7.22
N LEU A 150 8.46 12.32 -8.50
CA LEU A 150 7.64 11.78 -9.59
C LEU A 150 7.30 10.29 -9.41
N PRO A 151 8.28 9.36 -9.21
CA PRO A 151 7.97 7.95 -8.99
C PRO A 151 7.06 7.73 -7.76
N ALA A 152 7.27 8.48 -6.67
CA ALA A 152 6.42 8.37 -5.49
C ALA A 152 4.99 8.85 -5.76
N HIS A 153 4.81 9.96 -6.48
CA HIS A 153 3.47 10.48 -6.81
C HIS A 153 2.76 9.58 -7.81
N LEU A 154 3.45 9.04 -8.83
CA LEU A 154 2.89 8.04 -9.74
C LEU A 154 2.42 6.79 -8.98
N ALA A 155 3.21 6.29 -8.02
CA ALA A 155 2.83 5.13 -7.23
C ALA A 155 1.71 5.40 -6.21
N LEU A 156 1.72 6.56 -5.55
CA LEU A 156 0.82 6.86 -4.44
C LEU A 156 -0.43 7.63 -4.90
N ALA A 157 -0.24 8.83 -5.45
CA ALA A 157 -1.36 9.67 -5.92
C ALA A 157 -1.99 9.12 -7.22
N GLY A 158 -1.19 8.53 -8.11
CA GLY A 158 -1.67 7.84 -9.30
C GLY A 158 -2.25 6.47 -8.96
N ALA A 159 -1.37 5.48 -8.73
CA ALA A 159 -1.78 4.09 -8.59
C ALA A 159 -2.61 3.82 -7.34
N ALA A 160 -2.11 4.16 -6.14
CA ALA A 160 -2.81 3.81 -4.91
C ALA A 160 -4.16 4.54 -4.79
N ALA A 161 -4.21 5.86 -5.05
CA ALA A 161 -5.49 6.59 -5.00
C ALA A 161 -6.50 6.07 -6.04
N THR A 162 -6.06 5.76 -7.27
CA THR A 162 -6.94 5.16 -8.29
C THR A 162 -7.44 3.77 -7.87
N ALA A 163 -6.57 2.93 -7.28
CA ALA A 163 -7.00 1.63 -6.73
C ALA A 163 -8.02 1.80 -5.61
N ILE A 164 -7.81 2.77 -4.72
CA ILE A 164 -8.74 3.11 -3.64
C ILE A 164 -10.08 3.58 -4.21
N ALA A 165 -10.09 4.51 -5.17
CA ALA A 165 -11.32 4.97 -5.83
C ALA A 165 -12.10 3.82 -6.49
N SER A 166 -11.38 2.85 -7.03
CA SER A 166 -11.93 1.68 -7.71
C SER A 166 -12.54 0.68 -6.74
N ILE A 167 -11.82 0.37 -5.66
CA ILE A 167 -12.10 -0.78 -4.79
C ILE A 167 -12.79 -0.41 -3.48
N LEU A 168 -12.55 0.77 -2.92
CA LEU A 168 -13.16 1.17 -1.65
C LEU A 168 -14.70 1.15 -1.74
N PRO A 169 -15.37 1.78 -2.72
CA PRO A 169 -16.83 1.71 -2.81
C PRO A 169 -17.36 0.30 -3.12
N PHE A 170 -16.58 -0.51 -3.83
CA PHE A 170 -16.91 -1.91 -4.08
C PHE A 170 -16.90 -2.72 -2.77
N PHE A 171 -15.85 -2.58 -1.97
CA PHE A 171 -15.71 -3.29 -0.69
C PHE A 171 -16.75 -2.84 0.33
N THR A 172 -17.02 -1.53 0.46
CA THR A 172 -18.04 -1.07 1.41
C THR A 172 -19.41 -1.64 1.08
N ALA A 173 -19.80 -1.61 -0.19
CA ALA A 173 -21.07 -2.18 -0.63
C ALA A 173 -21.12 -3.71 -0.51
N ALA A 174 -20.00 -4.40 -0.76
CA ALA A 174 -19.92 -5.86 -0.63
C ALA A 174 -20.01 -6.31 0.84
N LEU A 175 -19.25 -5.69 1.74
CA LEU A 175 -19.20 -6.05 3.16
C LEU A 175 -20.53 -5.79 3.88
N ALA A 176 -21.25 -4.73 3.49
CA ALA A 176 -22.54 -4.38 4.06
C ALA A 176 -23.74 -5.03 3.34
N VAL A 177 -23.50 -5.86 2.30
CA VAL A 177 -24.57 -6.42 1.44
C VAL A 177 -25.52 -5.31 0.96
N ALA A 178 -24.94 -4.20 0.50
CA ALA A 178 -25.65 -3.06 -0.08
C ALA A 178 -25.64 -3.12 -1.62
N PRO A 179 -26.63 -2.53 -2.30
CA PRO A 179 -26.57 -2.33 -3.75
C PRO A 179 -25.32 -1.49 -4.11
N PRO A 180 -24.71 -1.69 -5.28
CA PRO A 180 -23.61 -0.84 -5.71
C PRO A 180 -24.10 0.59 -6.00
N ALA A 181 -23.19 1.57 -5.90
CA ALA A 181 -23.48 2.93 -6.34
C ALA A 181 -23.75 2.98 -7.86
N LYS A 182 -24.41 4.06 -8.30
CA LYS A 182 -24.69 4.29 -9.73
C LYS A 182 -23.40 4.24 -10.56
N PRO A 183 -23.38 3.54 -11.71
CA PRO A 183 -22.20 3.42 -12.57
C PRO A 183 -21.54 4.76 -12.93
N ALA A 184 -22.35 5.79 -13.25
CA ALA A 184 -21.84 7.12 -13.57
C ALA A 184 -21.00 7.72 -12.44
N ILE A 185 -21.47 7.65 -11.19
CA ILE A 185 -20.72 8.17 -10.02
C ILE A 185 -19.39 7.40 -9.88
N ARG A 186 -19.41 6.08 -10.04
CA ARG A 186 -18.22 5.23 -9.93
C ARG A 186 -17.18 5.55 -11.00
N ILE A 187 -17.61 5.67 -12.25
CA ILE A 187 -16.74 6.00 -13.39
C ILE A 187 -16.18 7.41 -13.24
N SER A 188 -17.02 8.41 -12.92
CA SER A 188 -16.59 9.79 -12.70
C SER A 188 -15.61 9.90 -11.55
N ALA A 189 -15.83 9.19 -10.43
CA ALA A 189 -14.90 9.17 -9.29
C ALA A 189 -13.51 8.66 -9.72
N ILE A 190 -13.46 7.51 -10.41
CA ILE A 190 -12.19 6.93 -10.89
C ILE A 190 -11.52 7.85 -11.90
N ALA A 191 -12.26 8.37 -12.88
CA ALA A 191 -11.74 9.25 -13.92
C ALA A 191 -11.19 10.57 -13.35
N LEU A 192 -11.88 11.17 -12.39
CA LEU A 192 -11.44 12.41 -11.75
C LEU A 192 -10.24 12.20 -10.81
N VAL A 193 -10.20 11.11 -10.05
CA VAL A 193 -9.00 10.77 -9.24
C VAL A 193 -7.80 10.49 -10.14
N ALA A 194 -7.96 9.62 -11.14
CA ALA A 194 -6.87 9.25 -12.05
C ALA A 194 -6.44 10.44 -12.90
N GLY A 195 -7.37 11.16 -13.53
CA GLY A 195 -7.09 12.31 -14.38
C GLY A 195 -6.54 13.50 -13.59
N GLY A 196 -7.10 13.78 -12.40
CA GLY A 196 -6.59 14.83 -11.50
C GLY A 196 -5.18 14.53 -11.01
N ALA A 197 -4.86 13.28 -10.68
CA ALA A 197 -3.49 12.89 -10.31
C ALA A 197 -2.50 13.13 -11.47
N LEU A 198 -2.87 12.75 -12.70
CA LEU A 198 -2.06 13.04 -13.88
C LEU A 198 -1.87 14.54 -14.08
N ALA A 199 -2.96 15.30 -13.98
CA ALA A 199 -2.99 16.75 -14.18
C ALA A 199 -2.11 17.48 -13.16
N VAL A 200 -2.06 17.03 -11.90
CA VAL A 200 -1.16 17.60 -10.88
C VAL A 200 0.30 17.36 -11.26
N MET A 201 0.62 16.16 -11.74
CA MET A 201 1.99 15.82 -12.15
C MET A 201 2.44 16.62 -13.37
N THR A 202 1.56 16.82 -14.34
CA THR A 202 1.87 17.64 -15.53
C THR A 202 1.94 19.13 -15.19
N ALA A 203 1.00 19.65 -14.39
CA ALA A 203 0.97 21.06 -13.98
C ALA A 203 2.22 21.42 -13.16
N TRP A 204 2.70 20.55 -12.28
CA TRP A 204 3.93 20.80 -11.52
C TRP A 204 5.15 21.01 -12.42
N GLY A 205 5.21 20.32 -13.56
CA GLY A 205 6.31 20.46 -14.52
C GLY A 205 6.22 21.66 -15.45
N HIS A 206 5.03 22.22 -15.68
CA HIS A 206 4.78 23.17 -16.79
C HIS A 206 4.10 24.48 -16.39
N ALA A 207 3.37 24.49 -15.27
CA ALA A 207 2.50 25.60 -14.86
C ALA A 207 2.50 25.80 -13.33
N ALA A 208 3.60 25.43 -12.66
CA ALA A 208 3.74 25.66 -11.24
C ALA A 208 3.78 27.16 -10.94
N GLY A 209 2.99 27.59 -9.95
CA GLY A 209 2.78 29.00 -9.63
C GLY A 209 1.52 29.59 -10.28
N GLU A 210 0.82 28.86 -11.16
CA GLU A 210 -0.40 29.32 -11.78
C GLU A 210 -1.65 28.77 -11.08
N ALA A 211 -2.48 29.67 -10.56
CA ALA A 211 -3.66 29.29 -9.78
C ALA A 211 -4.71 28.50 -10.57
N VAL A 212 -4.93 28.83 -11.85
CA VAL A 212 -5.99 28.19 -12.67
C VAL A 212 -5.65 26.73 -13.01
N PRO A 213 -4.47 26.40 -13.58
CA PRO A 213 -4.07 25.01 -13.78
C PRO A 213 -4.05 24.20 -12.48
N ALA A 214 -3.58 24.79 -11.38
CA ALA A 214 -3.59 24.15 -10.08
C ALA A 214 -5.01 23.83 -9.58
N ALA A 215 -5.94 24.78 -9.71
CA ALA A 215 -7.33 24.60 -9.32
C ALA A 215 -8.03 23.52 -10.16
N ILE A 216 -7.78 23.46 -11.46
CA ILE A 216 -8.33 22.41 -12.34
C ILE A 216 -7.75 21.05 -11.94
N ALA A 217 -6.42 20.94 -11.80
CA ALA A 217 -5.75 19.69 -11.50
C ALA A 217 -6.11 19.15 -10.11
N GLY A 218 -5.86 19.95 -9.06
CA GLY A 218 -6.16 19.59 -7.68
C GLY A 218 -7.65 19.52 -7.40
N GLY A 219 -8.45 20.43 -7.96
CA GLY A 219 -9.91 20.42 -7.82
C GLY A 219 -10.55 19.19 -8.46
N SER A 220 -10.07 18.73 -9.62
CA SER A 220 -10.53 17.48 -10.22
C SER A 220 -10.24 16.29 -9.32
N PHE A 221 -9.02 16.20 -8.76
CA PHE A 221 -8.65 15.14 -7.85
C PHE A 221 -9.55 15.14 -6.59
N LEU A 222 -9.73 16.30 -5.96
CA LEU A 222 -10.58 16.48 -4.77
C LEU A 222 -12.05 16.17 -5.03
N ALA A 223 -12.59 16.61 -6.18
CA ALA A 223 -13.94 16.26 -6.59
C ALA A 223 -14.09 14.74 -6.78
N GLY A 224 -13.09 14.09 -7.37
CA GLY A 224 -13.00 12.64 -7.46
C GLY A 224 -13.05 11.96 -6.09
N ILE A 225 -12.25 12.41 -5.12
CA ILE A 225 -12.27 11.92 -3.72
C ILE A 225 -13.66 12.10 -3.09
N GLY A 226 -14.31 13.24 -3.29
CA GLY A 226 -15.68 13.46 -2.83
C GLY A 226 -16.67 12.44 -3.40
N LEU A 227 -16.59 12.17 -4.72
CA LEU A 227 -17.42 11.16 -5.38
C LEU A 227 -17.10 9.73 -4.91
N VAL A 228 -15.84 9.43 -4.57
CA VAL A 228 -15.49 8.15 -3.92
C VAL A 228 -16.23 8.01 -2.59
N GLY A 229 -16.27 9.06 -1.77
CA GLY A 229 -17.04 9.09 -0.52
C GLY A 229 -18.54 8.87 -0.76
N VAL A 230 -19.13 9.58 -1.71
CA VAL A 230 -20.54 9.41 -2.09
C VAL A 230 -20.82 7.97 -2.55
N ALA A 231 -19.98 7.43 -3.42
CA ALA A 231 -20.12 6.06 -3.92
C ALA A 231 -19.95 5.02 -2.82
N ALA A 232 -19.09 5.26 -1.83
CA ALA A 232 -18.79 4.32 -0.77
C ALA A 232 -19.85 4.27 0.32
N PHE A 233 -20.40 5.42 0.70
CA PHE A 233 -21.28 5.55 1.86
C PHE A 233 -22.76 5.73 1.50
N GLY A 234 -23.06 6.32 0.34
CA GLY A 234 -24.44 6.51 -0.12
C GLY A 234 -25.26 5.23 -0.13
N PRO A 235 -24.76 4.10 -0.69
CA PRO A 235 -25.51 2.85 -0.73
C PRO A 235 -25.73 2.18 0.63
N LEU A 236 -24.96 2.54 1.67
CA LEU A 236 -25.06 1.90 2.98
C LEU A 236 -26.41 2.13 3.68
N ARG A 237 -27.18 3.13 3.24
CA ARG A 237 -28.56 3.35 3.72
C ARG A 237 -29.50 2.20 3.35
N GLY A 238 -29.21 1.48 2.27
CA GLY A 238 -29.95 0.29 1.81
C GLY A 238 -29.22 -1.02 2.08
N ALA A 239 -28.29 -1.04 3.04
CA ALA A 239 -27.55 -2.25 3.41
C ALA A 239 -28.47 -3.30 4.03
N LEU A 240 -28.37 -4.54 3.57
CA LEU A 240 -29.12 -5.69 4.13
C LEU A 240 -28.28 -6.50 5.14
N GLY A 241 -26.97 -6.26 5.19
CA GLY A 241 -26.03 -7.01 6.01
C GLY A 241 -25.49 -6.22 7.21
N PRO A 242 -24.76 -6.90 8.11
CA PRO A 242 -24.12 -6.24 9.25
C PRO A 242 -23.12 -5.18 8.81
N ARG A 243 -23.21 -3.99 9.39
CA ARG A 243 -22.26 -2.91 9.16
C ARG A 243 -20.92 -3.16 9.85
N ARG A 244 -19.86 -2.54 9.32
CA ARG A 244 -18.49 -2.65 9.84
C ARG A 244 -17.99 -1.27 10.23
N PRO A 245 -18.51 -0.68 11.33
CA PRO A 245 -18.34 0.74 11.63
C PRO A 245 -16.87 1.15 11.81
N LEU A 246 -16.00 0.27 12.30
CA LEU A 246 -14.56 0.54 12.42
C LEU A 246 -13.93 0.82 11.04
N VAL A 247 -14.20 -0.03 10.05
CA VAL A 247 -13.66 0.12 8.69
C VAL A 247 -14.30 1.30 7.98
N GLU A 248 -15.61 1.47 8.12
CA GLU A 248 -16.34 2.60 7.52
C GLU A 248 -15.83 3.95 8.06
N ARG A 249 -15.60 4.07 9.37
CA ARG A 249 -15.02 5.28 9.98
C ARG A 249 -13.57 5.49 9.54
N ALA A 250 -12.78 4.43 9.46
CA ALA A 250 -11.40 4.52 8.98
C ALA A 250 -11.35 5.06 7.55
N TYR A 251 -12.23 4.59 6.66
CA TYR A 251 -12.35 5.11 5.30
C TYR A 251 -12.80 6.57 5.27
N ALA A 252 -13.75 6.97 6.11
CA ALA A 252 -14.19 8.36 6.19
C ALA A 252 -13.05 9.30 6.66
N VAL A 253 -12.33 8.92 7.72
CA VAL A 253 -11.15 9.65 8.21
C VAL A 253 -10.07 9.72 7.14
N ALA A 254 -9.83 8.62 6.42
CA ALA A 254 -8.85 8.59 5.35
C ALA A 254 -9.19 9.53 4.20
N LEU A 255 -10.45 9.55 3.76
CA LEU A 255 -10.93 10.46 2.71
C LEU A 255 -10.86 11.93 3.15
N PHE A 256 -11.09 12.21 4.44
CA PHE A 256 -10.88 13.55 5.00
C PHE A 256 -9.39 13.94 5.01
N ASN A 257 -8.50 13.04 5.44
CA ASN A 257 -7.06 13.29 5.46
C ASN A 257 -6.49 13.62 4.07
N VAL A 258 -6.85 12.85 3.04
CA VAL A 258 -6.42 13.16 1.66
C VAL A 258 -7.02 14.46 1.15
N ALA A 259 -8.27 14.79 1.52
CA ALA A 259 -8.86 16.07 1.11
C ALA A 259 -8.03 17.24 1.66
N VAL A 260 -7.74 17.25 2.96
CA VAL A 260 -6.89 18.28 3.57
C VAL A 260 -5.47 18.27 2.99
N GLY A 261 -4.85 17.10 2.93
CA GLY A 261 -3.47 16.96 2.45
C GLY A 261 -3.31 17.38 0.99
N ALA A 262 -4.21 16.99 0.10
CA ALA A 262 -4.18 17.38 -1.31
C ALA A 262 -4.50 18.86 -1.52
N THR A 263 -5.36 19.46 -0.69
CA THR A 263 -5.60 20.92 -0.70
C THR A 263 -4.32 21.70 -0.41
N ILE A 264 -3.52 21.29 0.59
CA ILE A 264 -2.22 21.92 0.89
C ILE A 264 -1.32 21.93 -0.36
N ALA A 265 -1.16 20.78 -1.02
CA ALA A 265 -0.33 20.68 -2.23
C ALA A 265 -0.92 21.46 -3.43
N THR A 266 -2.25 21.56 -3.52
CA THR A 266 -2.92 22.31 -4.58
C THR A 266 -2.66 23.81 -4.43
N PHE A 267 -2.71 24.34 -3.21
CA PHE A 267 -2.35 25.74 -2.95
C PHE A 267 -0.88 26.03 -3.23
N LEU A 268 0.02 25.11 -2.87
CA LEU A 268 1.43 25.23 -3.23
C LEU A 268 1.61 25.28 -4.75
N LEU A 269 0.99 24.34 -5.47
CA LEU A 269 1.06 24.27 -6.93
C LEU A 269 0.51 25.55 -7.57
N GLY A 270 -0.52 26.15 -6.98
CA GLY A 270 -1.15 27.38 -7.46
C GLY A 270 -0.42 28.68 -7.07
N GLY A 271 0.77 28.60 -6.49
CA GLY A 271 1.58 29.78 -6.17
C GLY A 271 1.09 30.57 -4.96
N ASN A 272 0.39 29.94 -4.00
CA ASN A 272 -0.03 30.63 -2.79
C ASN A 272 1.18 30.94 -1.88
N ASP A 273 1.47 32.23 -1.69
CA ASP A 273 2.64 32.70 -0.93
C ASP A 273 2.68 32.23 0.53
N ALA A 274 1.53 32.19 1.21
CA ALA A 274 1.47 31.74 2.61
C ALA A 274 1.83 30.25 2.73
N VAL A 275 1.35 29.42 1.82
CA VAL A 275 1.69 27.99 1.77
C VAL A 275 3.13 27.77 1.32
N ALA A 276 3.62 28.54 0.34
CA ALA A 276 5.00 28.47 -0.12
C ALA A 276 5.99 28.85 0.99
N GLY A 277 5.72 29.94 1.71
CA GLY A 277 6.53 30.39 2.85
C GLY A 277 6.53 29.41 4.03
N ALA A 278 5.45 28.65 4.22
CA ALA A 278 5.35 27.60 5.24
C ALA A 278 5.67 26.18 4.73
N TRP A 279 6.17 26.03 3.50
CA TRP A 279 6.26 24.71 2.87
C TRP A 279 7.19 23.74 3.59
N SER A 280 8.25 24.23 4.26
CA SER A 280 9.17 23.38 5.02
C SER A 280 8.45 22.57 6.11
N SER A 281 7.44 23.14 6.78
CA SER A 281 6.62 22.46 7.78
C SER A 281 5.37 21.80 7.17
N LEU A 282 4.78 22.39 6.13
CA LEU A 282 3.58 21.83 5.47
C LEU A 282 3.88 20.62 4.59
N LYS A 283 5.10 20.46 4.09
CA LYS A 283 5.51 19.29 3.29
C LYS A 283 5.43 17.98 4.09
N PRO A 284 6.02 17.88 5.30
CA PRO A 284 5.76 16.75 6.20
C PRO A 284 4.28 16.55 6.49
N ALA A 285 3.52 17.62 6.80
CA ALA A 285 2.09 17.50 7.10
C ALA A 285 1.30 16.90 5.93
N HIS A 286 1.51 17.41 4.71
CA HIS A 286 0.96 16.85 3.47
C HIS A 286 1.30 15.37 3.32
N ALA A 287 2.57 15.00 3.54
CA ALA A 287 3.01 13.62 3.39
C ALA A 287 2.36 12.69 4.44
N TRP A 288 2.30 13.09 5.70
CA TRP A 288 1.64 12.33 6.77
C TRP A 288 0.15 12.12 6.50
N LEU A 289 -0.56 13.16 6.07
CA LEU A 289 -1.99 13.08 5.74
C LEU A 289 -2.26 12.14 4.55
N ASN A 290 -1.51 12.27 3.46
CA ASN A 290 -1.77 11.50 2.24
C ASN A 290 -1.23 10.07 2.32
N LEU A 291 -0.03 9.88 2.86
CA LEU A 291 0.65 8.59 2.82
C LEU A 291 0.20 7.69 3.97
N LEU A 292 0.21 8.18 5.20
CA LEU A 292 -0.14 7.38 6.38
C LEU A 292 -1.63 7.52 6.70
N GLY A 293 -2.14 8.76 6.72
CA GLY A 293 -3.51 9.10 7.07
C GLY A 293 -4.55 8.69 6.04
N PHE A 294 -4.17 8.60 4.76
CA PHE A 294 -5.06 8.15 3.68
C PHE A 294 -4.66 6.78 3.13
N ALA A 295 -3.57 6.68 2.36
CA ALA A 295 -3.24 5.44 1.68
C ALA A 295 -2.99 4.29 2.67
N GLY A 296 -2.16 4.53 3.69
CA GLY A 296 -1.87 3.59 4.77
C GLY A 296 -3.13 3.17 5.53
N LEU A 297 -3.96 4.13 5.96
CA LEU A 297 -5.18 3.85 6.72
C LEU A 297 -6.21 3.04 5.90
N VAL A 298 -6.44 3.37 4.61
CA VAL A 298 -7.32 2.59 3.73
C VAL A 298 -6.78 1.17 3.54
N VAL A 299 -5.48 1.03 3.30
CA VAL A 299 -4.81 -0.26 3.13
C VAL A 299 -4.98 -1.11 4.40
N VAL A 300 -4.64 -0.59 5.57
CA VAL A 300 -4.76 -1.28 6.86
C VAL A 300 -6.20 -1.69 7.14
N ALA A 301 -7.17 -0.77 6.97
CA ALA A 301 -8.57 -1.06 7.20
C ALA A 301 -9.11 -2.16 6.25
N SER A 302 -8.68 -2.15 4.99
CA SER A 302 -9.06 -3.16 4.00
C SER A 302 -8.46 -4.54 4.32
N LEU A 303 -7.22 -4.57 4.80
CA LEU A 303 -6.50 -5.80 5.17
C LEU A 303 -7.09 -6.52 6.38
N LEU A 304 -7.89 -5.85 7.21
CA LEU A 304 -8.63 -6.51 8.29
C LEU A 304 -9.56 -7.62 7.77
N HIS A 305 -10.06 -7.47 6.53
CA HIS A 305 -10.93 -8.46 5.88
C HIS A 305 -10.20 -9.18 4.73
N LEU A 306 -9.46 -8.42 3.91
CA LEU A 306 -8.81 -8.99 2.72
C LEU A 306 -7.73 -10.01 3.09
N ALA A 307 -6.82 -9.69 4.01
CA ALA A 307 -5.72 -10.59 4.35
C ALA A 307 -6.19 -11.97 4.85
N PRO A 308 -7.11 -12.09 5.84
CA PRO A 308 -7.63 -13.40 6.23
C PRO A 308 -8.43 -14.08 5.12
N THR A 309 -9.15 -13.32 4.28
CA THR A 309 -9.88 -13.89 3.13
C THR A 309 -8.93 -14.55 2.12
N VAL A 310 -7.86 -13.86 1.74
CA VAL A 310 -6.85 -14.38 0.81
C VAL A 310 -6.09 -15.56 1.42
N ALA A 311 -5.78 -15.48 2.72
CA ALA A 311 -5.13 -16.56 3.45
C ALA A 311 -6.04 -17.78 3.71
N GLY A 312 -7.35 -17.67 3.45
CA GLY A 312 -8.31 -18.74 3.74
C GLY A 312 -8.54 -18.97 5.24
N THR A 313 -8.30 -17.94 6.07
CA THR A 313 -8.45 -18.00 7.53
C THR A 313 -9.74 -17.32 7.97
N ARG A 314 -10.18 -17.60 9.21
CA ARG A 314 -11.42 -16.99 9.73
C ARG A 314 -11.21 -15.49 9.96
N MET A 315 -12.13 -14.68 9.43
CA MET A 315 -12.25 -13.27 9.80
C MET A 315 -12.73 -13.16 11.25
N ARG A 316 -11.86 -12.68 12.14
CA ARG A 316 -12.14 -12.49 13.57
C ARG A 316 -11.81 -11.05 13.97
N PRO A 317 -12.61 -10.40 14.82
CA PRO A 317 -12.20 -9.14 15.45
C PRO A 317 -10.92 -9.37 16.25
N ARG A 318 -9.87 -8.58 15.95
CA ARG A 318 -8.60 -8.63 16.68
C ARG A 318 -8.30 -7.27 17.28
N ARG A 319 -7.81 -7.27 18.52
CA ARG A 319 -7.30 -6.05 19.18
C ARG A 319 -6.15 -5.43 18.36
N SER A 320 -5.31 -6.24 17.73
CA SER A 320 -4.24 -5.76 16.84
C SER A 320 -4.77 -4.94 15.66
N GLY A 321 -5.86 -5.39 15.03
CA GLY A 321 -6.52 -4.66 13.94
C GLY A 321 -7.18 -3.36 14.40
N GLN A 322 -7.79 -3.36 15.59
CA GLN A 322 -8.34 -2.13 16.19
C GLN A 322 -7.21 -1.13 16.51
N LEU A 323 -6.13 -1.59 17.12
CA LEU A 323 -4.96 -0.79 17.44
C LEU A 323 -4.36 -0.17 16.17
N ALA A 324 -4.22 -0.96 15.10
CA ALA A 324 -3.74 -0.50 13.80
C ALA A 324 -4.59 0.64 13.24
N VAL A 325 -5.91 0.45 13.18
CA VAL A 325 -6.83 1.44 12.62
C VAL A 325 -6.90 2.71 13.47
N VAL A 326 -7.08 2.57 14.78
CA VAL A 326 -7.22 3.72 15.70
C VAL A 326 -5.91 4.50 15.76
N GLY A 327 -4.77 3.81 15.85
CA GLY A 327 -3.44 4.43 15.88
C GLY A 327 -3.16 5.28 14.65
N LEU A 328 -3.48 4.79 13.44
CA LEU A 328 -3.31 5.57 12.20
C LEU A 328 -4.36 6.69 12.06
N ALA A 329 -5.62 6.40 12.39
CA ALA A 329 -6.72 7.36 12.25
C ALA A 329 -6.56 8.59 13.16
N LEU A 330 -5.99 8.42 14.36
CA LEU A 330 -5.68 9.53 15.26
C LEU A 330 -4.27 10.08 15.03
N GLY A 331 -3.28 9.20 14.90
CA GLY A 331 -1.88 9.61 14.91
C GLY A 331 -1.46 10.42 13.70
N ALA A 332 -1.84 10.01 12.48
CA ALA A 332 -1.44 10.71 11.26
C ALA A 332 -1.91 12.18 11.20
N PRO A 333 -3.19 12.52 11.45
CA PRO A 333 -3.63 13.92 11.48
C PRO A 333 -3.02 14.70 12.65
N LEU A 334 -2.77 14.08 13.82
CA LEU A 334 -2.08 14.75 14.92
C LEU A 334 -0.62 15.10 14.57
N VAL A 335 0.12 14.17 13.95
CA VAL A 335 1.48 14.46 13.47
C VAL A 335 1.46 15.59 12.45
N ALA A 336 0.53 15.55 11.50
CA ALA A 336 0.38 16.59 10.49
C ALA A 336 0.03 17.96 11.10
N ALA A 337 -0.85 18.01 12.09
CA ALA A 337 -1.17 19.23 12.82
C ALA A 337 0.05 19.75 13.60
N GLY A 338 0.79 18.84 14.26
CA GLY A 338 2.05 19.18 14.94
C GLY A 338 3.05 19.82 13.99
N TYR A 339 3.23 19.28 12.77
CA TYR A 339 4.04 19.93 11.74
C TYR A 339 3.48 21.27 11.29
N ALA A 340 2.20 21.33 10.91
CA ALA A 340 1.59 22.54 10.37
C ALA A 340 1.64 23.72 11.34
N PHE A 341 1.47 23.46 12.63
CA PHE A 341 1.50 24.48 13.68
C PHE A 341 2.82 24.54 14.46
N ARG A 342 3.82 23.72 14.11
CA ARG A 342 5.12 23.61 14.78
C ARG A 342 5.00 23.29 16.29
N LEU A 343 4.15 22.32 16.62
CA LEU A 343 3.85 21.87 17.97
C LEU A 343 4.45 20.48 18.21
N ASP A 344 5.63 20.43 18.86
CA ASP A 344 6.38 19.19 19.08
C ASP A 344 5.59 18.15 19.86
N LEU A 345 4.96 18.53 20.98
CA LEU A 345 4.19 17.61 21.81
C LEU A 345 3.00 16.99 21.06
N VAL A 346 2.33 17.77 20.19
CA VAL A 346 1.25 17.28 19.35
C VAL A 346 1.78 16.29 18.31
N ALA A 347 2.92 16.60 17.70
CA ALA A 347 3.58 15.71 16.76
C ALA A 347 4.02 14.40 17.42
N GLN A 348 4.64 14.47 18.59
CA GLN A 348 5.11 13.31 19.35
C GLN A 348 3.95 12.45 19.86
N ALA A 349 2.87 13.05 20.35
CA ALA A 349 1.66 12.32 20.75
C ALA A 349 1.04 11.59 19.56
N GLY A 350 0.94 12.26 18.41
CA GLY A 350 0.49 11.62 17.17
C GLY A 350 1.42 10.48 16.73
N ALA A 351 2.73 10.67 16.86
CA ALA A 351 3.72 9.66 16.51
C ALA A 351 3.65 8.44 17.43
N ALA A 352 3.41 8.62 18.74
CA ALA A 352 3.17 7.53 19.67
C ALA A 352 1.94 6.71 19.28
N ALA A 353 0.85 7.37 18.86
CA ALA A 353 -0.33 6.68 18.33
C ALA A 353 -0.04 5.90 17.04
N VAL A 354 0.74 6.48 16.10
CA VAL A 354 1.17 5.76 14.89
C VAL A 354 2.12 4.61 15.21
N LEU A 355 3.02 4.75 16.18
CA LEU A 355 3.89 3.67 16.64
C LEU A 355 3.06 2.49 17.15
N ALA A 356 2.06 2.75 17.99
CA ALA A 356 1.13 1.73 18.45
C ALA A 356 0.36 1.10 17.28
N GLY A 357 -0.09 1.92 16.32
CA GLY A 357 -0.72 1.46 15.09
C GLY A 357 0.18 0.54 14.26
N GLY A 358 1.45 0.90 14.08
CA GLY A 358 2.46 0.10 13.39
C GLY A 358 2.66 -1.27 14.04
N HIS A 359 2.75 -1.33 15.38
CA HIS A 359 2.76 -2.61 16.11
C HIS A 359 1.45 -3.39 15.90
N GLY A 360 0.30 -2.72 15.88
CA GLY A 360 -0.99 -3.32 15.54
C GLY A 360 -0.99 -4.00 14.16
N VAL A 361 -0.45 -3.32 13.13
CA VAL A 361 -0.30 -3.88 11.77
C VAL A 361 0.61 -5.11 11.79
N MET A 362 1.76 -5.01 12.43
CA MET A 362 2.73 -6.10 12.58
C MET A 362 2.08 -7.34 13.21
N LEU A 363 1.42 -7.16 14.36
CA LEU A 363 0.76 -8.24 15.10
C LEU A 363 -0.42 -8.84 14.32
N HIS A 364 -1.17 -8.02 13.57
CA HIS A 364 -2.23 -8.51 12.69
C HIS A 364 -1.67 -9.39 11.56
N ALA A 365 -0.58 -8.96 10.91
CA ALA A 365 0.08 -9.74 9.87
C ALA A 365 0.59 -11.09 10.38
N ILE A 366 1.27 -11.09 11.54
CA ILE A 366 1.74 -12.32 12.21
C ILE A 366 0.56 -13.23 12.56
N GLY A 367 -0.54 -12.65 13.07
CA GLY A 367 -1.76 -13.41 13.39
C GLY A 367 -2.38 -14.07 12.16
N VAL A 368 -2.48 -13.35 11.03
CA VAL A 368 -2.98 -13.91 9.77
C VAL A 368 -2.06 -15.02 9.26
N ALA A 369 -0.74 -14.84 9.34
CA ALA A 369 0.23 -15.82 8.89
C ALA A 369 0.22 -17.11 9.74
N ARG A 370 0.13 -16.98 11.07
CA ARG A 370 0.06 -18.11 12.00
C ARG A 370 -1.23 -18.90 11.86
N ASP A 371 -2.35 -18.21 11.69
CA ASP A 371 -3.63 -18.87 11.42
C ASP A 371 -3.66 -19.56 10.04
N GLY A 372 -2.73 -19.21 9.15
CA GLY A 372 -2.69 -19.63 7.73
C GLY A 372 -1.78 -20.82 7.37
N ALA A 373 -0.95 -21.36 8.27
CA ALA A 373 0.01 -22.44 7.92
C ALA A 373 -0.41 -23.85 8.39
N PRO A 374 -0.14 -24.95 7.65
CA PRO A 374 -0.09 -25.15 6.20
C PRO A 374 -1.14 -26.16 5.65
N GLY A 375 -1.76 -25.82 4.52
CA GLY A 375 -1.76 -26.71 3.34
C GLY A 375 -2.75 -27.88 3.22
N ARG A 376 -4.06 -27.62 3.14
CA ARG A 376 -5.02 -28.61 2.55
C ARG A 376 -6.09 -28.04 1.61
N TRP A 377 -6.16 -26.72 1.41
CA TRP A 377 -7.32 -26.11 0.76
C TRP A 377 -7.05 -25.36 -0.55
N THR A 378 -5.83 -25.41 -1.11
CA THR A 378 -5.53 -24.75 -2.39
C THR A 378 -5.04 -25.74 -3.44
N THR A 379 -5.69 -25.72 -4.60
CA THR A 379 -5.26 -26.39 -5.83
C THR A 379 -4.19 -25.59 -6.58
N ASP A 380 -3.97 -24.33 -6.20
CA ASP A 380 -3.12 -23.37 -6.91
C ASP A 380 -2.03 -22.78 -5.97
N PRO A 381 -1.02 -23.58 -5.59
CA PRO A 381 -0.05 -23.20 -4.56
C PRO A 381 0.82 -21.99 -4.95
N GLY A 382 1.11 -21.80 -6.24
CA GLY A 382 1.87 -20.65 -6.73
C GLY A 382 1.12 -19.33 -6.54
N TRP A 383 -0.14 -19.28 -6.97
CA TRP A 383 -0.99 -18.08 -6.84
C TRP A 383 -1.24 -17.73 -5.39
N HIS A 384 -1.54 -18.73 -4.55
CA HIS A 384 -1.76 -18.51 -3.12
C HIS A 384 -0.48 -18.01 -2.42
N ARG A 385 0.69 -18.56 -2.77
CA ARG A 385 1.98 -18.10 -2.23
C ARG A 385 2.25 -16.64 -2.56
N LEU A 386 2.00 -16.24 -3.81
CA LEU A 386 2.21 -14.86 -4.23
C LEU A 386 1.22 -13.90 -3.54
N THR A 387 -0.07 -14.23 -3.56
CA THR A 387 -1.12 -13.36 -3.01
C THR A 387 -0.99 -13.23 -1.49
N SER A 388 -1.11 -14.33 -0.74
CA SER A 388 -0.97 -14.33 0.72
C SER A 388 0.41 -13.86 1.16
N GLY A 389 1.48 -14.29 0.47
CA GLY A 389 2.84 -13.88 0.76
C GLY A 389 3.05 -12.38 0.60
N SER A 390 2.55 -11.78 -0.49
CA SER A 390 2.63 -10.32 -0.69
C SER A 390 1.81 -9.55 0.33
N LEU A 391 0.61 -10.01 0.70
CA LEU A 391 -0.22 -9.32 1.70
C LEU A 391 0.37 -9.40 3.11
N VAL A 392 0.92 -10.55 3.52
CA VAL A 392 1.59 -10.68 4.82
C VAL A 392 2.89 -9.89 4.84
N ALA A 393 3.79 -10.14 3.89
CA ALA A 393 5.09 -9.45 3.86
C ALA A 393 4.90 -7.94 3.71
N GLY A 394 3.94 -7.50 2.90
CA GLY A 394 3.68 -6.07 2.75
C GLY A 394 3.09 -5.40 3.98
N GLN A 395 2.31 -6.10 4.80
CA GLN A 395 1.92 -5.58 6.12
C GLN A 395 3.13 -5.43 7.05
N LEU A 396 4.04 -6.39 7.06
CA LEU A 396 5.26 -6.31 7.88
C LEU A 396 6.12 -5.14 7.43
N TRP A 397 6.31 -4.93 6.13
CA TRP A 397 7.03 -3.77 5.59
C TRP A 397 6.34 -2.44 5.90
N LEU A 398 5.02 -2.37 5.71
CA LEU A 398 4.24 -1.19 6.08
C LEU A 398 4.38 -0.87 7.56
N ALA A 399 4.31 -1.88 8.44
CA ALA A 399 4.51 -1.72 9.87
C ALA A 399 5.92 -1.20 10.19
N THR A 400 6.96 -1.75 9.57
CA THR A 400 8.34 -1.26 9.70
C THR A 400 8.44 0.21 9.31
N GLY A 401 7.87 0.60 8.16
CA GLY A 401 7.86 1.99 7.70
C GLY A 401 7.12 2.93 8.66
N LEU A 402 5.97 2.51 9.21
CA LEU A 402 5.21 3.26 10.20
C LEU A 402 5.99 3.46 11.49
N ILE A 403 6.63 2.41 12.01
CA ILE A 403 7.45 2.44 13.22
C ILE A 403 8.65 3.37 13.02
N MET A 404 9.34 3.28 11.88
CA MET A 404 10.46 4.17 11.55
C MET A 404 10.03 5.63 11.44
N ALA A 405 8.93 5.90 10.73
CA ALA A 405 8.41 7.27 10.59
C ALA A 405 8.03 7.87 11.94
N ALA A 406 7.34 7.10 12.79
CA ALA A 406 6.98 7.51 14.14
C ALA A 406 8.21 7.75 15.02
N ALA A 407 9.20 6.84 14.99
CA ALA A 407 10.43 6.98 15.78
C ALA A 407 11.19 8.27 15.47
N ARG A 408 11.23 8.68 14.20
CA ARG A 408 11.87 9.96 13.81
C ARG A 408 11.14 11.17 14.40
N VAL A 409 9.80 11.18 14.39
CA VAL A 409 9.01 12.27 14.97
C VAL A 409 9.05 12.25 16.50
N LEU A 410 9.11 11.06 17.12
CA LEU A 410 9.30 10.95 18.56
C LEU A 410 10.64 11.57 19.00
N GLY A 411 11.72 11.28 18.26
CA GLY A 411 13.05 11.82 18.57
C GLY A 411 13.24 13.29 18.21
N GLY A 412 12.66 13.77 17.11
CA GLY A 412 12.92 15.11 16.58
C GLY A 412 11.72 16.08 16.57
N GLY A 413 10.57 15.70 17.13
CA GLY A 413 9.38 16.56 17.19
C GLY A 413 8.85 16.96 15.81
N ALA A 414 8.27 18.16 15.75
CA ALA A 414 7.73 18.79 14.55
C ALA A 414 8.81 19.46 13.68
N ALA A 415 10.10 19.25 13.95
CA ALA A 415 11.17 19.75 13.10
C ALA A 415 11.08 19.12 11.70
N PRO A 416 11.17 19.90 10.60
CA PRO A 416 11.06 19.37 9.24
C PRO A 416 11.99 18.18 8.94
N ALA A 417 13.20 18.18 9.52
CA ALA A 417 14.19 17.11 9.38
C ALA A 417 13.73 15.75 9.96
N SER A 418 12.75 15.75 10.85
CA SER A 418 12.14 14.55 11.42
C SER A 418 11.35 13.76 10.37
N TRP A 419 11.04 14.35 9.21
CA TRP A 419 10.44 13.66 8.07
C TRP A 419 11.40 13.55 6.88
N SER A 420 11.56 12.33 6.36
CA SER A 420 12.21 12.09 5.07
C SER A 420 11.63 10.84 4.43
N LEU A 421 11.25 10.94 3.15
CA LEU A 421 10.74 9.78 2.40
C LEU A 421 11.85 8.81 2.00
N ALA A 422 13.09 9.27 1.84
CA ALA A 422 14.20 8.44 1.34
C ALA A 422 14.39 7.13 2.14
N PRO A 423 14.58 7.16 3.47
CA PRO A 423 14.72 5.92 4.26
C PRO A 423 13.40 5.14 4.40
N LEU A 424 12.26 5.77 4.08
CA LEU A 424 10.95 5.15 4.16
C LEU A 424 10.49 4.54 2.83
N LEU A 425 11.18 4.83 1.72
CA LEU A 425 10.76 4.41 0.38
C LEU A 425 10.71 2.88 0.26
N GLY A 426 11.76 2.20 0.73
CA GLY A 426 11.84 0.74 0.79
C GLY A 426 10.69 0.12 1.58
N PRO A 427 10.59 0.36 2.90
CA PRO A 427 9.59 -0.30 3.73
C PRO A 427 8.16 0.19 3.48
N LEU A 428 7.93 1.50 3.33
CA LEU A 428 6.58 2.04 3.33
C LEU A 428 5.93 2.00 1.93
N VAL A 429 6.69 2.31 0.88
CA VAL A 429 6.16 2.39 -0.49
C VAL A 429 6.32 1.07 -1.24
N ILE A 430 7.56 0.60 -1.41
CA ILE A 430 7.86 -0.59 -2.24
C ILE A 430 7.36 -1.86 -1.56
N GLY A 431 7.91 -2.16 -0.38
CA GLY A 431 7.57 -3.34 0.40
C GLY A 431 6.17 -3.25 0.99
N GLY A 432 5.71 -2.06 1.35
CA GLY A 432 4.39 -1.83 1.92
C GLY A 432 3.29 -1.73 0.86
N ILE A 433 2.99 -0.51 0.44
CA ILE A 433 1.80 -0.19 -0.38
C ILE A 433 1.82 -0.89 -1.74
N VAL A 434 2.92 -0.84 -2.49
CA VAL A 434 3.01 -1.41 -3.84
C VAL A 434 2.89 -2.93 -3.80
N GLN A 435 3.58 -3.59 -2.88
CA GLN A 435 3.50 -5.05 -2.72
C GLN A 435 2.11 -5.51 -2.28
N ILE A 436 1.46 -4.79 -1.35
CA ILE A 436 0.08 -5.07 -0.95
C ILE A 436 -0.88 -4.92 -2.14
N LEU A 437 -0.76 -3.81 -2.89
CA LEU A 437 -1.59 -3.54 -4.05
C LEU A 437 -1.42 -4.63 -5.12
N LEU A 438 -0.18 -5.05 -5.38
CA LEU A 438 0.12 -6.15 -6.30
C LEU A 438 -0.49 -7.47 -5.84
N GLY A 439 -0.34 -7.82 -4.56
CA GLY A 439 -0.95 -9.01 -3.96
C GLY A 439 -2.48 -8.99 -4.08
N ALA A 440 -3.09 -7.84 -3.79
CA ALA A 440 -4.53 -7.63 -3.90
C ALA A 440 -5.02 -7.76 -5.36
N MET A 441 -4.37 -7.11 -6.33
CA MET A 441 -4.74 -7.23 -7.75
C MET A 441 -4.62 -8.67 -8.26
N THR A 442 -3.53 -9.36 -7.89
CA THR A 442 -3.30 -10.77 -8.22
C THR A 442 -4.40 -11.67 -7.66
N HIS A 443 -4.92 -11.36 -6.47
CA HIS A 443 -6.04 -12.10 -5.89
C HIS A 443 -7.37 -11.74 -6.54
N LEU A 444 -7.65 -10.45 -6.71
CA LEU A 444 -8.94 -9.95 -7.15
C LEU A 444 -9.24 -10.36 -8.59
N LEU A 445 -8.25 -10.38 -9.49
CA LEU A 445 -8.46 -10.73 -10.90
C LEU A 445 -9.23 -12.04 -11.12
N PRO A 446 -8.80 -13.19 -10.58
CA PRO A 446 -9.59 -14.42 -10.68
C PRO A 446 -10.79 -14.48 -9.71
N ALA A 447 -10.87 -13.63 -8.68
CA ALA A 447 -11.92 -13.71 -7.66
C ALA A 447 -13.21 -12.95 -8.03
N ILE A 448 -13.07 -11.77 -8.64
CA ILE A 448 -14.21 -10.92 -9.03
C ILE A 448 -14.16 -10.53 -10.50
N GLY A 449 -13.10 -10.90 -11.23
CA GLY A 449 -12.91 -10.53 -12.64
C GLY A 449 -13.82 -11.26 -13.60
N PRO A 450 -13.82 -10.86 -14.88
CA PRO A 450 -14.61 -11.53 -15.89
C PRO A 450 -14.09 -12.96 -16.12
N GLY A 451 -14.99 -13.94 -16.21
CA GLY A 451 -14.65 -15.32 -16.55
C GLY A 451 -15.59 -16.36 -15.93
N ASP A 452 -15.39 -17.61 -16.34
CA ASP A 452 -15.96 -18.79 -15.70
C ASP A 452 -14.90 -19.50 -14.84
N GLN A 453 -15.28 -20.62 -14.22
CA GLN A 453 -14.38 -21.36 -13.31
C GLN A 453 -13.11 -21.86 -14.00
N VAL A 454 -13.21 -22.29 -15.27
CA VAL A 454 -12.06 -22.77 -16.06
C VAL A 454 -11.09 -21.63 -16.34
N ARG A 455 -11.61 -20.46 -16.75
CA ARG A 455 -10.80 -19.26 -16.95
C ARG A 455 -10.15 -18.80 -15.65
N HIS A 456 -10.87 -18.78 -14.54
CA HIS A 456 -10.31 -18.39 -13.25
C HIS A 456 -9.20 -19.36 -12.79
N ALA A 457 -9.32 -20.66 -13.06
CA ALA A 457 -8.25 -21.62 -12.82
C ALA A 457 -7.02 -21.33 -13.70
N ALA A 458 -7.20 -21.09 -15.00
CA ALA A 458 -6.10 -20.71 -15.89
C ALA A 458 -5.40 -19.42 -15.46
N GLN A 459 -6.17 -18.41 -15.03
CA GLN A 459 -5.65 -17.16 -14.49
C GLN A 459 -4.81 -17.40 -13.23
N ARG A 460 -5.27 -18.23 -12.28
CA ARG A 460 -4.50 -18.59 -11.08
C ARG A 460 -3.21 -19.32 -11.46
N GLY A 461 -3.26 -20.27 -12.38
CA GLY A 461 -2.07 -20.98 -12.88
C GLY A 461 -1.03 -20.03 -13.47
N LEU A 462 -1.45 -19.09 -14.32
CA LEU A 462 -0.58 -18.06 -14.91
C LEU A 462 0.01 -17.12 -13.86
N LEU A 463 -0.83 -16.60 -12.96
CA LEU A 463 -0.41 -15.66 -11.93
C LEU A 463 0.48 -16.29 -10.86
N GLY A 464 0.39 -17.60 -10.68
CA GLY A 464 1.25 -18.38 -9.78
C GLY A 464 2.67 -18.62 -10.31
N ARG A 465 2.96 -18.30 -11.58
CA ARG A 465 4.30 -18.49 -12.16
C ARG A 465 5.33 -17.61 -11.47
N ALA A 466 6.50 -18.21 -11.23
CA ALA A 466 7.64 -17.58 -10.58
C ALA A 466 7.29 -16.86 -9.26
N ALA A 467 6.25 -17.31 -8.54
CA ALA A 467 5.75 -16.64 -7.33
C ALA A 467 6.86 -16.39 -6.29
N ARG A 468 7.74 -17.37 -6.06
CA ARG A 468 8.88 -17.23 -5.14
C ARG A 468 9.86 -16.15 -5.59
N ALA A 469 10.27 -16.17 -6.86
CA ALA A 469 11.23 -15.21 -7.40
C ALA A 469 10.66 -13.79 -7.38
N ARG A 470 9.40 -13.61 -7.76
CA ARG A 470 8.72 -12.30 -7.74
C ARG A 470 8.58 -11.76 -6.32
N LEU A 471 8.21 -12.60 -5.37
CA LEU A 471 8.12 -12.20 -3.96
C LEU A 471 9.50 -11.88 -3.39
N ALA A 472 10.51 -12.70 -3.68
CA ALA A 472 11.89 -12.46 -3.25
C ALA A 472 12.44 -11.14 -3.82
N ALA A 473 12.20 -10.86 -5.11
CA ALA A 473 12.64 -9.64 -5.76
C ALA A 473 12.03 -8.37 -5.13
N LEU A 474 10.73 -8.39 -4.80
CA LEU A 474 10.07 -7.26 -4.13
C LEU A 474 10.61 -7.03 -2.71
N ASN A 475 10.75 -8.09 -1.92
CA ASN A 475 11.24 -7.98 -0.54
C ASN A 475 12.73 -7.61 -0.49
N ALA A 476 13.57 -8.24 -1.32
CA ALA A 476 14.98 -7.91 -1.43
C ALA A 476 15.16 -6.49 -1.95
N GLY A 477 14.37 -6.08 -2.95
CA GLY A 477 14.37 -4.71 -3.44
C GLY A 477 14.04 -3.68 -2.36
N ALA A 478 12.96 -3.91 -1.60
CA ALA A 478 12.59 -3.06 -0.47
C ALA A 478 13.69 -2.99 0.62
N GLY A 479 14.28 -4.14 0.97
CA GLY A 479 15.35 -4.23 1.96
C GLY A 479 16.65 -3.54 1.52
N LEU A 480 17.06 -3.70 0.27
CA LEU A 480 18.26 -3.05 -0.27
C LEU A 480 18.08 -1.52 -0.36
N VAL A 481 16.89 -1.05 -0.75
CA VAL A 481 16.58 0.39 -0.71
C VAL A 481 16.64 0.93 0.71
N LEU A 482 16.11 0.20 1.70
CA LEU A 482 16.21 0.57 3.11
C LEU A 482 17.67 0.67 3.57
N LEU A 483 18.46 -0.39 3.36
CA LEU A 483 19.86 -0.47 3.78
C LEU A 483 20.72 0.59 3.11
N GLY A 484 20.52 0.82 1.80
CA GLY A 484 21.25 1.86 1.07
C GLY A 484 20.82 3.29 1.40
N SER A 485 19.68 3.48 2.08
CA SER A 485 19.19 4.81 2.46
C SER A 485 19.43 5.14 3.94
N TRP A 486 20.02 4.22 4.72
CA TRP A 486 20.20 4.39 6.17
C TRP A 486 21.49 3.74 6.72
N PRO A 487 22.37 4.48 7.43
CA PRO A 487 22.35 5.93 7.66
C PRO A 487 22.82 6.72 6.41
N PRO A 488 22.56 8.05 6.35
CA PRO A 488 23.17 8.89 5.32
C PRO A 488 24.70 8.78 5.40
N ALA A 489 25.35 8.46 4.28
CA ALA A 489 26.80 8.29 4.22
C ALA A 489 27.40 9.04 3.03
N ALA A 490 28.63 9.53 3.18
CA ALA A 490 29.40 10.24 2.16
C ALA A 490 30.60 9.42 1.66
N GLY A 491 31.25 9.88 0.59
CA GLY A 491 32.43 9.23 0.01
C GLY A 491 32.17 7.82 -0.52
N ILE A 492 33.11 6.91 -0.32
CA ILE A 492 33.02 5.50 -0.78
C ILE A 492 31.81 4.79 -0.16
N VAL A 493 31.51 5.06 1.11
CA VAL A 493 30.35 4.49 1.81
C VAL A 493 29.05 5.00 1.17
N GLY A 494 28.99 6.29 0.83
CA GLY A 494 27.87 6.87 0.09
C GLY A 494 27.67 6.27 -1.31
N ALA A 495 28.76 6.02 -2.03
CA ALA A 495 28.71 5.36 -3.35
C ALA A 495 28.20 3.91 -3.25
N ALA A 496 28.68 3.14 -2.28
CA ALA A 496 28.19 1.79 -2.02
C ALA A 496 26.70 1.79 -1.62
N ALA A 497 26.29 2.71 -0.76
CA ALA A 497 24.90 2.90 -0.34
C ALA A 497 24.00 3.25 -1.55
N GLY A 498 24.45 4.16 -2.42
CA GLY A 498 23.77 4.46 -3.69
C GLY A 498 23.64 3.26 -4.62
N GLY A 499 24.68 2.41 -4.70
CA GLY A 499 24.65 1.14 -5.44
C GLY A 499 23.59 0.17 -4.92
N LEU A 500 23.45 0.05 -3.59
CA LEU A 500 22.41 -0.78 -2.97
C LEU A 500 21.00 -0.24 -3.30
N VAL A 501 20.80 1.09 -3.25
CA VAL A 501 19.53 1.70 -3.65
C VAL A 501 19.22 1.41 -5.12
N GLY A 502 20.20 1.58 -6.02
CA GLY A 502 20.04 1.31 -7.45
C GLY A 502 19.67 -0.14 -7.73
N LEU A 503 20.40 -1.09 -7.14
CA LEU A 503 20.10 -2.53 -7.26
C LEU A 503 18.73 -2.87 -6.68
N GLY A 504 18.41 -2.33 -5.51
CA GLY A 504 17.13 -2.55 -4.85
C GLY A 504 15.94 -2.07 -5.69
N LEU A 505 16.05 -0.87 -6.27
CA LEU A 505 15.06 -0.33 -7.20
C LEU A 505 14.93 -1.19 -8.46
N ALA A 506 16.04 -1.65 -9.04
CA ALA A 506 16.02 -2.51 -10.22
C ALA A 506 15.32 -3.86 -9.94
N LEU A 507 15.63 -4.51 -8.82
CA LEU A 507 14.98 -5.77 -8.40
C LEU A 507 13.48 -5.58 -8.16
N ALA A 508 13.10 -4.51 -7.45
CA ALA A 508 11.70 -4.20 -7.20
C ALA A 508 10.94 -3.90 -8.49
N ALA A 509 11.51 -3.08 -9.38
CA ALA A 509 10.93 -2.75 -10.68
C ALA A 509 10.79 -3.98 -11.59
N GLY A 510 11.79 -4.86 -11.63
CA GLY A 510 11.73 -6.12 -12.37
C GLY A 510 10.65 -7.07 -11.83
N GLY A 511 10.61 -7.27 -10.51
CA GLY A 511 9.57 -8.07 -9.86
C GLY A 511 8.16 -7.53 -10.09
N LEU A 512 7.99 -6.21 -10.03
CA LEU A 512 6.74 -5.52 -10.35
C LEU A 512 6.38 -5.67 -11.83
N GLY A 513 7.31 -5.42 -12.75
CA GLY A 513 7.10 -5.48 -14.19
C GLY A 513 6.65 -6.87 -14.66
N VAL A 514 7.33 -7.93 -14.20
CA VAL A 514 6.91 -9.32 -14.47
C VAL A 514 5.50 -9.57 -13.92
N SER A 515 5.18 -9.02 -12.76
CA SER A 515 3.88 -9.20 -12.13
C SER A 515 2.75 -8.51 -12.87
N LEU A 516 2.96 -7.26 -13.31
CA LEU A 516 2.00 -6.51 -14.10
C LEU A 516 1.83 -7.13 -15.49
N GLY A 517 2.90 -7.63 -16.11
CA GLY A 517 2.84 -8.36 -17.38
C GLY A 517 1.97 -9.62 -17.27
N LEU A 518 2.17 -10.44 -16.23
CA LEU A 518 1.35 -11.62 -15.98
C LEU A 518 -0.12 -11.27 -15.69
N LEU A 519 -0.37 -10.16 -14.98
CA LEU A 519 -1.73 -9.63 -14.76
C LEU A 519 -2.40 -9.23 -16.08
N GLY A 520 -1.68 -8.53 -16.96
CA GLY A 520 -2.17 -8.13 -18.28
C GLY A 520 -2.53 -9.34 -19.15
N VAL A 521 -1.64 -10.34 -19.22
CA VAL A 521 -1.90 -11.58 -19.96
C VAL A 521 -3.07 -12.36 -19.34
N ALA A 522 -3.16 -12.44 -18.02
CA ALA A 522 -4.27 -13.11 -17.34
C ALA A 522 -5.62 -12.41 -17.59
N ALA A 523 -5.62 -11.08 -17.68
CA ALA A 523 -6.80 -10.30 -17.99
C ALA A 523 -7.26 -10.50 -19.45
N SER A 524 -6.32 -10.66 -20.38
CA SER A 524 -6.60 -10.80 -21.82
C SER A 524 -7.05 -12.20 -22.26
N LEU A 525 -6.98 -13.21 -21.39
CA LEU A 525 -7.49 -14.56 -21.69
C LEU A 525 -8.97 -14.50 -22.10
N SER A 526 -9.26 -14.57 -23.40
CA SER A 526 -10.63 -14.56 -23.93
C SER A 526 -11.42 -15.78 -23.47
N PRO A 527 -12.76 -15.71 -23.34
CA PRO A 527 -13.56 -16.92 -23.24
C PRO A 527 -13.27 -17.77 -24.48
N ALA A 528 -12.98 -19.06 -24.29
CA ALA A 528 -13.18 -19.99 -25.40
C ALA A 528 -14.62 -19.80 -25.86
N ARG A 529 -14.83 -19.40 -27.13
CA ARG A 529 -16.17 -19.42 -27.70
C ARG A 529 -16.67 -20.84 -27.46
N ARG A 530 -17.77 -20.99 -26.71
CA ARG A 530 -18.47 -22.27 -26.72
C ARG A 530 -18.71 -22.58 -28.19
N PRO A 531 -18.32 -23.75 -28.72
CA PRO A 531 -18.83 -24.16 -30.01
C PRO A 531 -20.35 -24.02 -29.92
N ALA A 532 -20.94 -23.30 -30.88
CA ALA A 532 -22.39 -23.24 -30.97
C ALA A 532 -22.86 -24.69 -30.97
N ALA A 533 -23.71 -25.05 -30.01
CA ALA A 533 -24.32 -26.36 -29.99
C ALA A 533 -25.09 -26.48 -31.32
N ALA A 534 -24.62 -27.39 -32.17
CA ALA A 534 -25.27 -27.72 -33.44
C ALA A 534 -26.49 -28.60 -33.19
#